data_AF-K0K5S7-F1
#
_entry.id   AF-K0K5S7-F1
#
_cell.length_a   1.000
_cell.length_b   1.000
_cell.length_c   1.000
_cell.angle_alpha   90.00
_cell.angle_beta   90.00
_cell.angle_gamma   90.00
#
_symmetry.space_group_name_H-M   'P 1'
#
loop_
_entity.id
_entity.type
_entity.pdbx_description
1 polymer ?
#
loop_
_entity_poly.entity_id
_entity_poly.type
_entity_poly.pdbx_seq_one_letter_code
_entity_poly.pdbx_strand_id
1 'polypeptide(L)'
;MGVDIGREHHHVTVVDAEGRRVFSRRVANDEAVLLAAIGEVCALSERVRWVIDLKSALLLTLLLDHGQVVAYVPGIMVNRAAAGHRGAGKTDAKDALIIADQARMRRDLTILDGDDELVVELRLLVARRQDLAADRVRSVNRLHDRMPAVCPALERALDLTTQGPLVLLTGFQTPAALRDVGVEDLIVRLRERKVRNAPR
;
A
#
# COMPACT_ATOMS: atom_id res chain seq x y z
N MET A 1 8.35 19.33 0.14
CA MET A 1 7.65 18.52 -0.88
C MET A 1 6.21 18.34 -0.47
N GLY A 2 5.36 17.86 -1.37
CA GLY A 2 3.97 17.54 -1.09
C GLY A 2 3.58 16.18 -1.63
N VAL A 3 2.76 15.46 -0.88
CA VAL A 3 2.22 14.16 -1.25
C VAL A 3 0.71 14.21 -1.14
N ASP A 4 0.04 13.98 -2.27
CA ASP A 4 -1.39 13.72 -2.30
C ASP A 4 -1.63 12.22 -2.11
N ILE A 5 -2.41 11.87 -1.08
CA ILE A 5 -2.54 10.50 -0.61
C ILE A 5 -3.80 9.85 -1.18
N GLY A 6 -3.60 8.95 -2.16
CA GLY A 6 -4.64 8.05 -2.65
C GLY A 6 -4.55 6.64 -2.06
N ARG A 7 -5.62 5.86 -2.27
CA ARG A 7 -5.74 4.46 -1.78
C ARG A 7 -4.72 3.52 -2.42
N GLU A 8 -4.65 3.55 -3.75
CA GLU A 8 -3.78 2.65 -4.54
C GLU A 8 -2.47 3.31 -4.94
N HIS A 9 -2.47 4.63 -5.08
CA HIS A 9 -1.33 5.41 -5.53
C HIS A 9 -1.28 6.71 -4.74
N HIS A 10 -0.07 7.20 -4.49
CA HIS A 10 0.19 8.54 -4.00
C HIS A 10 0.77 9.37 -5.15
N HIS A 11 0.57 10.67 -5.15
CA HIS A 11 1.28 11.56 -6.06
C HIS A 11 2.29 12.39 -5.28
N VAL A 12 3.57 12.24 -5.60
CA VAL A 12 4.69 12.90 -4.91
C VAL A 12 5.21 14.02 -5.78
N THR A 13 5.25 15.25 -5.25
CA THR A 13 5.78 16.43 -5.93
C THR A 13 6.82 17.14 -5.06
N VAL A 14 7.99 17.43 -5.64
CA VAL A 14 9.04 18.23 -4.99
C VAL A 14 9.18 19.54 -5.74
N VAL A 15 9.20 20.63 -4.98
CA VAL A 15 9.48 21.98 -5.46
C VAL A 15 10.73 22.50 -4.75
N ASP A 16 11.54 23.29 -5.46
CA ASP A 16 12.69 24.00 -4.89
C ASP A 16 12.26 25.29 -4.16
N ALA A 17 13.23 26.08 -3.67
CA ALA A 17 12.96 27.31 -2.93
C ALA A 17 12.25 28.37 -3.80
N GLU A 18 12.54 28.38 -5.10
CA GLU A 18 11.96 29.26 -6.10
C GLU A 18 10.55 28.81 -6.55
N GLY A 19 10.09 27.63 -6.11
CA GLY A 19 8.79 27.06 -6.47
C GLY A 19 8.81 26.31 -7.82
N ARG A 20 9.98 26.05 -8.39
CA ARG A 20 10.12 25.22 -9.58
C ARG A 20 9.99 23.75 -9.19
N ARG A 21 9.23 23.01 -10.00
CA ARG A 21 9.02 21.58 -9.79
C ARG A 21 10.24 20.79 -10.26
N VAL A 22 10.91 20.12 -9.33
CA VAL A 22 12.12 19.31 -9.59
C VAL A 22 11.82 17.81 -9.63
N PHE A 23 10.68 17.38 -9.08
CA PHE A 23 10.21 16.00 -9.12
C PHE A 23 8.68 15.96 -9.13
N SER A 24 8.10 15.02 -9.88
CA SER A 24 6.66 14.75 -9.88
C SER A 24 6.41 13.33 -10.35
N ARG A 25 5.84 12.48 -9.49
CA ARG A 25 5.60 11.08 -9.83
C ARG A 25 4.38 10.52 -9.13
N ARG A 26 3.60 9.73 -9.87
CA ARG A 26 2.62 8.81 -9.30
C ARG A 26 3.33 7.55 -8.79
N VAL A 27 3.19 7.26 -7.52
CA VAL A 27 3.89 6.20 -6.79
C VAL A 27 2.85 5.20 -6.29
N ALA A 28 3.01 3.91 -6.57
CA ALA A 28 2.10 2.89 -6.05
C ALA A 28 2.17 2.85 -4.51
N ASN A 29 1.05 2.58 -3.85
CA ASN A 29 0.99 2.36 -2.40
C ASN A 29 1.49 0.95 -2.06
N ASP A 30 2.77 0.73 -2.37
CA ASP A 30 3.53 -0.48 -2.18
C ASP A 30 4.85 -0.14 -1.49
N GLU A 31 5.27 -0.96 -0.53
CA GLU A 31 6.42 -0.66 0.32
C GLU A 31 7.73 -0.49 -0.47
N ALA A 32 8.03 -1.39 -1.41
CA ALA A 32 9.26 -1.32 -2.18
C ALA A 32 9.28 -0.10 -3.11
N VAL A 33 8.12 0.20 -3.72
CA VAL A 33 7.97 1.37 -4.60
C VAL A 33 8.05 2.68 -3.81
N LEU A 34 7.47 2.73 -2.59
CA LEU A 34 7.55 3.88 -1.69
C LEU A 34 8.98 4.10 -1.19
N LEU A 35 9.68 3.04 -0.76
CA LEU A 35 11.08 3.12 -0.33
C LEU A 35 11.99 3.63 -1.44
N ALA A 36 11.82 3.14 -2.67
CA ALA A 36 12.55 3.65 -3.83
C ALA A 36 12.27 5.14 -4.07
N ALA A 37 11.00 5.56 -3.98
CA ALA A 37 10.62 6.96 -4.11
C ALA A 37 11.19 7.85 -3.01
N ILE A 38 11.21 7.38 -1.76
CA ILE A 38 11.83 8.09 -0.64
C ILE A 38 13.33 8.27 -0.91
N GLY A 39 14.03 7.21 -1.31
CA GLY A 39 15.45 7.28 -1.66
C GLY A 39 15.76 8.28 -2.77
N GLU A 40 14.99 8.26 -3.87
CA GLU A 40 15.13 9.22 -4.96
C GLU A 40 14.91 10.66 -4.49
N VAL A 41 13.89 10.92 -3.66
CA VAL A 41 13.60 12.26 -3.15
C VAL A 41 14.68 12.73 -2.17
N CYS A 42 15.17 11.87 -1.29
CA CYS A 42 16.27 12.17 -0.37
C CYS A 42 17.59 12.43 -1.11
N ALA A 43 17.78 11.86 -2.31
CA ALA A 43 18.94 12.16 -3.14
C ALA A 43 18.91 13.55 -3.78
N LEU A 44 17.75 14.23 -3.81
CA LEU A 44 17.62 15.58 -4.37
C LEU A 44 18.15 16.69 -3.44
N SER A 45 18.18 16.47 -2.14
CA SER A 45 18.61 17.46 -1.14
C SER A 45 18.87 16.81 0.22
N GLU A 46 19.88 17.30 0.95
CA GLU A 46 20.18 16.88 2.33
C GLU A 46 19.02 17.11 3.30
N ARG A 47 18.15 18.08 3.01
CA ARG A 47 16.99 18.41 3.83
C ARG A 47 15.74 18.43 2.98
N VAL A 48 14.88 17.44 3.18
CA VAL A 48 13.57 17.37 2.52
C VAL A 48 12.47 17.30 3.56
N ARG A 49 11.55 18.26 3.54
CA ARG A 49 10.36 18.29 4.41
C ARG A 49 9.19 17.61 3.72
N TRP A 50 8.67 16.53 4.30
CA TRP A 50 7.51 15.78 3.78
C TRP A 50 6.23 16.48 4.25
N VAL A 51 5.28 16.74 3.34
CA VAL A 51 3.97 17.26 3.71
C VAL A 51 2.89 16.40 3.07
N ILE A 52 1.96 15.93 3.90
CA ILE A 52 0.86 15.04 3.50
C ILE A 52 -0.49 15.67 3.88
N ASP A 53 -1.52 15.43 3.08
CA ASP A 53 -2.88 15.95 3.31
C ASP A 53 -3.82 14.98 4.06
N LEU A 54 -3.44 13.70 4.08
CA LEU A 54 -4.10 12.61 4.80
C LEU A 54 -3.04 11.68 5.40
N LYS A 55 -3.42 10.93 6.45
CA LYS A 55 -2.52 9.95 7.06
C LYS A 55 -2.56 8.63 6.26
N SER A 56 -1.50 8.34 5.51
CA SER A 56 -1.22 6.99 4.99
C SER A 56 -0.35 6.26 6.00
N ALA A 57 -0.89 5.21 6.63
CA ALA A 57 -0.18 4.48 7.69
C ALA A 57 1.18 3.94 7.22
N LEU A 58 1.21 3.32 6.04
CA LEU A 58 2.43 2.75 5.46
C LEU A 58 3.45 3.84 5.14
N LEU A 59 3.07 4.86 4.35
CA LEU A 59 4.01 5.93 3.99
C LEU A 59 4.52 6.68 5.23
N LEU A 60 3.65 6.99 6.19
CA LEU A 60 4.05 7.69 7.41
C LEU A 60 5.05 6.85 8.21
N THR A 61 4.81 5.54 8.35
CA THR A 61 5.72 4.61 9.03
C THR A 61 7.09 4.61 8.33
N LEU A 62 7.13 4.41 7.01
CA LEU A 62 8.37 4.39 6.24
C LEU A 62 9.15 5.71 6.34
N LEU A 63 8.46 6.85 6.28
CA LEU A 63 9.10 8.15 6.43
C LEU A 63 9.74 8.32 7.81
N LEU A 64 9.01 8.00 8.87
CA LEU A 64 9.51 8.13 10.25
C LEU A 64 10.65 7.14 10.53
N ASP A 65 10.55 5.89 10.04
CA ASP A 65 11.61 4.88 10.17
C ASP A 65 12.90 5.29 9.45
N HIS A 66 12.79 6.10 8.40
CA HIS A 66 13.91 6.68 7.66
C HIS A 66 14.32 8.08 8.17
N GLY A 67 13.91 8.45 9.39
CA GLY A 67 14.30 9.71 10.05
C GLY A 67 13.79 10.96 9.33
N GLN A 68 12.76 10.83 8.50
CA GLN A 68 12.22 11.95 7.74
C GLN A 68 11.25 12.77 8.59
N VAL A 69 11.30 14.10 8.42
CA VAL A 69 10.35 15.01 9.07
C VAL A 69 9.08 15.12 8.22
N VAL A 70 7.97 14.66 8.79
CA VAL A 70 6.65 14.71 8.15
C VAL A 70 5.79 15.78 8.81
N ALA A 71 5.15 16.61 8.00
CA ALA A 71 4.15 17.56 8.45
C ALA A 71 2.80 17.27 7.78
N TYR A 72 1.74 17.66 8.47
CA TYR A 72 0.37 17.51 8.02
C TYR A 72 -0.17 18.85 7.52
N VAL A 73 -0.84 18.83 6.37
CA VAL A 73 -1.65 19.96 5.89
C VAL A 73 -3.12 19.55 5.87
N PRO A 74 -4.02 20.28 6.55
CA PRO A 74 -5.44 19.96 6.47
C PRO A 74 -5.98 20.06 5.04
N GLY A 75 -6.79 19.09 4.60
CA GLY A 75 -7.37 19.10 3.25
C GLY A 75 -8.19 20.36 2.93
N ILE A 76 -8.83 20.98 3.94
CA ILE A 76 -9.52 22.27 3.76
C ILE A 76 -8.56 23.41 3.35
N MET A 77 -7.33 23.36 3.84
CA MET A 77 -6.29 24.33 3.49
C MET A 77 -5.81 24.12 2.06
N VAL A 78 -5.60 22.87 1.65
CA VAL A 78 -5.27 22.50 0.26
C VAL A 78 -6.37 22.97 -0.68
N ASN A 79 -7.63 22.68 -0.35
CA ASN A 79 -8.80 23.10 -1.14
C ASN A 79 -8.89 24.63 -1.30
N ARG A 80 -8.60 25.41 -0.25
CA ARG A 80 -8.58 26.88 -0.32
C ARG A 80 -7.43 27.38 -1.19
N ALA A 81 -6.26 26.77 -1.10
CA ALA A 81 -5.10 27.14 -1.92
C ALA A 81 -5.28 26.77 -3.40
N ALA A 82 -6.08 25.73 -3.70
CA ALA A 82 -6.34 25.26 -5.06
C ALA A 82 -6.96 26.34 -5.96
N ALA A 83 -7.76 27.25 -5.41
CA ALA A 83 -8.38 28.35 -6.16
C ALA A 83 -7.35 29.35 -6.73
N GLY A 84 -6.17 29.47 -6.10
CA GLY A 84 -5.08 30.33 -6.58
C GLY A 84 -4.21 29.71 -7.68
N HIS A 85 -4.41 28.42 -8.01
CA HIS A 85 -3.57 27.68 -8.94
C HIS A 85 -4.23 27.56 -10.33
N ARG A 86 -3.50 27.94 -11.38
CA ARG A 86 -3.94 27.84 -12.77
C ARG A 86 -4.15 26.38 -13.20
N GLY A 87 -5.17 26.12 -14.02
CA GLY A 87 -5.45 24.82 -14.63
C GLY A 87 -6.83 24.27 -14.28
N ALA A 88 -7.52 23.72 -15.29
CA ALA A 88 -8.85 23.14 -15.15
C ALA A 88 -8.80 21.75 -14.49
N GLY A 89 -9.74 21.48 -13.57
CA GLY A 89 -9.93 20.18 -12.95
C GLY A 89 -9.07 19.92 -11.70
N LYS A 90 -9.58 19.03 -10.85
CA LYS A 90 -8.85 18.43 -9.73
C LYS A 90 -8.04 17.26 -10.27
N THR A 91 -6.75 17.21 -9.97
CA THR A 91 -5.87 16.07 -10.28
C THR A 91 -4.92 15.84 -9.12
N ASP A 92 -4.58 14.59 -8.85
CA ASP A 92 -3.67 14.20 -7.76
C ASP A 92 -2.30 14.93 -7.91
N ALA A 93 -1.84 15.09 -9.15
CA ALA A 93 -0.61 15.84 -9.45
C ALA A 93 -0.70 17.34 -9.10
N LYS A 94 -1.87 17.95 -9.30
CA LYS A 94 -2.13 19.35 -8.93
C LYS A 94 -2.22 19.49 -7.42
N ASP A 95 -2.91 18.58 -6.73
CA ASP A 95 -3.03 18.61 -5.28
C ASP A 95 -1.67 18.41 -4.60
N ALA A 96 -0.86 17.45 -5.07
CA ALA A 96 0.51 17.27 -4.62
C ALA A 96 1.39 18.51 -4.82
N LEU A 97 1.22 19.23 -5.95
CA LEU A 97 1.92 20.49 -6.19
C LEU A 97 1.47 21.60 -5.23
N ILE A 98 0.17 21.74 -5.01
CA ILE A 98 -0.38 22.71 -4.06
C ILE A 98 0.15 22.43 -2.66
N ILE A 99 0.16 21.18 -2.22
CA ILE A 99 0.72 20.76 -0.93
C ILE A 99 2.22 21.12 -0.86
N ALA A 100 2.98 20.85 -1.92
CA ALA A 100 4.40 21.16 -1.98
C ALA A 100 4.67 22.67 -1.87
N ASP A 101 3.84 23.49 -2.50
CA ASP A 101 3.94 24.95 -2.45
C ASP A 101 3.50 25.51 -1.09
N GLN A 102 2.45 24.96 -0.47
CA GLN A 102 2.09 25.26 0.91
C GLN A 102 3.22 24.92 1.88
N ALA A 103 3.89 23.78 1.68
CA ALA A 103 5.05 23.37 2.49
C ALA A 103 6.22 24.37 2.39
N ARG A 104 6.41 24.95 1.21
CA ARG A 104 7.47 25.94 0.93
C ARG A 104 7.19 27.27 1.63
N MET A 105 5.94 27.74 1.57
CA MET A 105 5.53 29.03 2.13
C MET A 105 5.29 29.00 3.65
N ARG A 106 4.72 27.92 4.18
CA ARG A 106 4.28 27.86 5.58
C ARG A 106 5.36 27.35 6.52
N ARG A 107 5.30 27.83 7.76
CA ARG A 107 6.17 27.40 8.87
C ARG A 107 5.38 26.78 10.04
N ASP A 108 4.08 26.96 10.04
CA ASP A 108 3.13 26.58 11.09
C ASP A 108 2.38 25.27 10.82
N LEU A 109 2.85 24.46 9.87
CA LEU A 109 2.27 23.13 9.63
C LEU A 109 2.60 22.20 10.81
N THR A 110 1.59 21.44 11.26
CA THR A 110 1.72 20.44 12.32
C THR A 110 2.74 19.38 11.94
N ILE A 111 3.79 19.23 12.74
CA ILE A 111 4.75 18.13 12.59
C ILE A 111 4.08 16.86 13.14
N LEU A 112 4.12 15.78 12.36
CA LEU A 112 3.72 14.46 12.82
C LEU A 112 4.94 13.83 13.48
N ASP A 113 4.94 13.79 14.81
CA ASP A 113 5.97 13.12 15.58
C ASP A 113 5.69 11.61 15.68
N GLY A 114 6.75 10.81 15.81
CA GLY A 114 6.65 9.37 16.01
C GLY A 114 6.05 8.97 17.36
N ASP A 115 6.04 9.90 18.32
CA ASP A 115 5.53 9.70 19.69
C ASP A 115 4.03 10.06 19.86
N ASP A 116 3.38 10.57 18.80
CA ASP A 116 1.91 10.73 18.79
C ASP A 116 1.27 9.34 18.90
N GLU A 117 0.43 9.12 19.92
CA GLU A 117 -0.22 7.84 20.22
C GLU A 117 -0.90 7.22 18.98
N LEU A 118 -1.54 8.04 18.15
CA LEU A 118 -2.18 7.58 16.91
C LEU A 118 -1.14 7.15 15.87
N VAL A 119 0.01 7.81 15.81
CA VAL A 119 1.12 7.44 14.91
C VAL A 119 1.74 6.12 15.38
N VAL A 120 1.91 5.93 16.68
CA VAL A 120 2.40 4.66 17.27
C VAL A 120 1.44 3.51 16.96
N GLU A 121 0.13 3.69 17.17
CA GLU A 121 -0.88 2.67 16.88
C GLU A 121 -0.89 2.30 15.38
N LEU A 122 -0.82 3.30 14.50
CA LEU A 122 -0.73 3.06 13.06
C LEU A 122 0.52 2.25 12.68
N ARG A 123 1.68 2.55 13.28
CA ARG A 123 2.93 1.78 13.06
C ARG A 123 2.78 0.33 13.51
N LEU A 124 2.17 0.09 14.68
CA LEU A 124 1.92 -1.26 15.19
C LEU A 124 1.01 -2.06 14.24
N LEU A 125 -0.05 -1.45 13.72
CA LEU A 125 -0.96 -2.10 12.76
C LEU A 125 -0.28 -2.39 11.42
N VAL A 126 0.59 -1.49 10.94
CA VAL A 126 1.37 -1.70 9.72
C VAL A 126 2.37 -2.84 9.89
N ALA A 127 3.14 -2.85 10.98
CA ALA A 127 4.07 -3.93 11.30
C ALA A 127 3.35 -5.28 11.39
N ARG A 128 2.19 -5.33 12.08
CA ARG A 128 1.37 -6.54 12.15
C ARG A 128 0.90 -7.01 10.78
N ARG A 129 0.50 -6.08 9.89
CA ARG A 129 0.12 -6.42 8.51
C ARG A 129 1.31 -6.99 7.73
N GLN A 130 2.50 -6.43 7.89
CA GLN A 130 3.73 -6.93 7.25
C GLN A 130 4.06 -8.34 7.71
N ASP A 131 4.01 -8.60 9.02
CA ASP A 131 4.22 -9.94 9.59
C ASP A 131 3.25 -10.96 9.00
N LEU A 132 1.96 -10.62 8.93
CA LEU A 132 0.94 -11.50 8.36
C LEU A 132 1.16 -11.75 6.85
N ALA A 133 1.64 -10.75 6.11
CA ALA A 133 1.99 -10.91 4.70
C ALA A 133 3.19 -11.85 4.53
N ALA A 134 4.24 -11.68 5.36
CA ALA A 134 5.41 -12.56 5.35
C ALA A 134 5.03 -14.00 5.74
N ASP A 135 4.19 -14.18 6.76
CA ASP A 135 3.68 -15.50 7.16
C ASP A 135 2.84 -16.17 6.08
N ARG A 136 2.03 -15.40 5.35
CA ARG A 136 1.29 -15.91 4.19
C ARG A 136 2.26 -16.45 3.13
N VAL A 137 3.27 -15.67 2.75
CA VAL A 137 4.28 -16.09 1.75
C VAL A 137 5.02 -17.34 2.22
N ARG A 138 5.48 -17.36 3.48
CA ARG A 138 6.15 -18.54 4.08
C ARG A 138 5.25 -19.77 4.03
N SER A 139 3.96 -19.62 4.33
CA SER A 139 3.00 -20.72 4.34
C SER A 139 2.72 -21.26 2.94
N VAL A 140 2.56 -20.37 1.95
CA VAL A 140 2.34 -20.73 0.55
C VAL A 140 3.57 -21.45 -0.02
N ASN A 141 4.78 -20.94 0.23
CA ASN A 141 6.01 -21.60 -0.22
C ASN A 141 6.15 -23.00 0.39
N ARG A 142 5.86 -23.15 1.68
CA ARG A 142 5.88 -24.46 2.35
C ARG A 142 4.84 -25.42 1.76
N LEU A 143 3.70 -24.93 1.30
CA LEU A 143 2.71 -25.75 0.58
C LEU A 143 3.25 -26.19 -0.79
N HIS A 144 3.87 -25.28 -1.55
CA HIS A 144 4.52 -25.61 -2.82
C HIS A 144 5.62 -26.66 -2.65
N ASP A 145 6.40 -26.60 -1.56
CA ASP A 145 7.45 -27.58 -1.29
C ASP A 145 6.90 -28.98 -0.98
N ARG A 146 5.74 -29.05 -0.28
CA ARG A 146 5.15 -30.31 0.19
C ARG A 146 4.22 -30.97 -0.83
N MET A 147 3.52 -30.17 -1.63
CA MET A 147 2.49 -30.67 -2.54
C MET A 147 3.01 -31.69 -3.56
N PRO A 148 4.21 -31.55 -4.16
CA PRO A 148 4.75 -32.54 -5.09
C PRO A 148 4.91 -33.93 -4.47
N ALA A 149 5.20 -34.03 -3.16
CA ALA A 149 5.32 -35.33 -2.50
C ALA A 149 3.97 -36.05 -2.34
N VAL A 150 2.86 -35.30 -2.30
CA VAL A 150 1.51 -35.83 -2.06
C VAL A 150 0.72 -35.96 -3.37
N CYS A 151 0.71 -34.91 -4.19
CA CYS A 151 -0.02 -34.86 -5.45
C CYS A 151 0.57 -33.83 -6.44
N PRO A 152 1.52 -34.24 -7.29
CA PRO A 152 2.09 -33.38 -8.33
C PRO A 152 1.06 -32.81 -9.31
N ALA A 153 0.00 -33.56 -9.60
CA ALA A 153 -1.04 -33.12 -10.53
C ALA A 153 -1.84 -31.93 -9.99
N LEU A 154 -2.07 -31.91 -8.68
CA LEU A 154 -2.81 -30.83 -8.02
C LEU A 154 -1.97 -29.57 -7.89
N GLU A 155 -0.67 -29.71 -7.61
CA GLU A 155 0.27 -28.59 -7.60
C GLU A 155 0.26 -27.82 -8.93
N ARG A 156 0.32 -28.54 -10.06
CA ARG A 156 0.27 -27.91 -11.39
C ARG A 156 -1.07 -27.26 -11.74
N ALA A 157 -2.16 -27.75 -11.15
CA ALA A 157 -3.52 -27.31 -11.45
C ALA A 157 -3.98 -26.12 -10.59
N LEU A 158 -3.36 -25.90 -9.44
CA LEU A 158 -3.82 -24.93 -8.44
C LEU A 158 -2.87 -23.74 -8.29
N ASP A 159 -3.41 -22.53 -8.43
CA ASP A 159 -2.72 -21.33 -7.99
C ASP A 159 -2.90 -21.12 -6.47
N LEU A 160 -1.94 -21.63 -5.70
CA LEU A 160 -1.94 -21.58 -4.23
C LEU A 160 -1.75 -20.16 -3.66
N THR A 161 -1.52 -19.16 -4.50
CA THR A 161 -1.48 -17.75 -4.07
C THR A 161 -2.90 -17.19 -3.86
N THR A 162 -3.92 -17.85 -4.41
CA THR A 162 -5.32 -17.41 -4.37
C THR A 162 -6.14 -18.15 -3.30
N GLN A 163 -7.23 -17.53 -2.83
CA GLN A 163 -8.00 -18.11 -1.72
C GLN A 163 -8.76 -19.40 -2.08
N GLY A 164 -9.24 -19.55 -3.32
CA GLY A 164 -10.07 -20.69 -3.70
C GLY A 164 -9.36 -22.04 -3.55
N PRO A 165 -8.20 -22.21 -4.18
CA PRO A 165 -7.35 -23.40 -4.01
C PRO A 165 -6.96 -23.66 -2.55
N LEU A 166 -6.64 -22.62 -1.77
CA LEU A 166 -6.33 -22.79 -0.36
C LEU A 166 -7.54 -23.30 0.44
N VAL A 167 -8.73 -22.74 0.21
CA VAL A 167 -9.98 -23.21 0.83
C VAL A 167 -10.26 -24.67 0.47
N LEU A 168 -10.07 -25.05 -0.79
CA LEU A 168 -10.21 -26.44 -1.24
C LEU A 168 -9.27 -27.38 -0.46
N LEU A 169 -7.99 -27.03 -0.35
CA LEU A 169 -7.00 -27.85 0.37
C LEU A 169 -7.25 -27.94 1.87
N THR A 170 -7.93 -26.96 2.48
CA THR A 170 -8.36 -27.08 3.88
C THR A 170 -9.49 -28.09 4.08
N GLY A 171 -10.31 -28.33 3.05
CA GLY A 171 -11.41 -29.29 3.08
C GLY A 171 -11.04 -30.67 2.54
N PHE A 172 -10.06 -30.75 1.65
CA PHE A 172 -9.66 -31.96 0.93
C PHE A 172 -8.14 -32.08 0.91
N GLN A 173 -7.62 -32.86 1.85
CA GLN A 173 -6.18 -33.01 2.09
C GLN A 173 -5.56 -34.19 1.31
N THR A 174 -6.37 -34.96 0.59
CA THR A 174 -5.92 -36.09 -0.22
C THR A 174 -6.57 -36.10 -1.60
N PRO A 175 -5.89 -36.62 -2.63
CA PRO A 175 -6.47 -36.76 -3.97
C PRO A 175 -7.71 -37.66 -4.01
N ALA A 176 -7.80 -38.66 -3.13
CA ALA A 176 -8.95 -39.55 -3.02
C ALA A 176 -10.19 -38.78 -2.55
N ALA A 177 -10.07 -38.02 -1.45
CA ALA A 177 -11.18 -37.24 -0.91
C ALA A 177 -11.71 -36.20 -1.91
N LEU A 178 -10.84 -35.64 -2.76
CA LEU A 178 -11.24 -34.71 -3.81
C LEU A 178 -12.00 -35.42 -4.95
N ARG A 179 -11.60 -36.65 -5.31
CA ARG A 179 -12.30 -37.45 -6.33
C ARG A 179 -13.67 -37.92 -5.84
N ASP A 180 -13.77 -38.31 -4.58
CA ASP A 180 -15.01 -38.86 -4.00
C ASP A 180 -16.13 -37.82 -3.91
N VAL A 181 -15.79 -36.54 -3.70
CA VAL A 181 -16.77 -35.45 -3.70
C VAL A 181 -17.29 -35.10 -5.11
N GLY A 182 -16.49 -35.31 -6.16
CA GLY A 182 -16.89 -34.95 -7.51
C GLY A 182 -16.99 -33.44 -7.76
N VAL A 183 -17.24 -33.05 -9.01
CA VAL A 183 -17.13 -31.64 -9.43
C VAL A 183 -18.30 -30.78 -8.94
N GLU A 184 -19.53 -31.29 -8.99
CA GLU A 184 -20.74 -30.53 -8.65
C GLU A 184 -20.77 -30.13 -7.17
N ASP A 185 -20.52 -31.07 -6.26
CA ASP A 185 -20.49 -30.82 -4.81
C ASP A 185 -19.30 -29.94 -4.41
N LEU A 186 -18.18 -30.03 -5.14
CA LEU A 186 -17.03 -29.14 -4.94
C LEU A 186 -17.41 -27.69 -5.27
N ILE A 187 -18.12 -27.46 -6.38
CA ILE A 187 -18.60 -26.13 -6.77
C ILE A 187 -19.55 -25.58 -5.70
N VAL A 188 -20.49 -26.39 -5.20
CA VAL A 188 -21.41 -25.99 -4.12
C VAL A 188 -20.64 -25.55 -2.87
N ARG A 189 -19.68 -26.36 -2.40
CA ARG A 189 -18.85 -26.02 -1.23
C ARG A 189 -18.02 -24.75 -1.42
N LEU A 190 -17.46 -24.52 -2.60
CA LEU A 190 -16.70 -23.30 -2.89
C LEU A 190 -17.61 -22.06 -2.83
N ARG A 191 -18.86 -22.17 -3.28
CA ARG A 191 -19.87 -21.10 -3.17
C ARG A 191 -20.28 -20.83 -1.72
N GLU A 192 -20.56 -21.87 -0.94
CA GLU A 192 -20.90 -21.76 0.49
C GLU A 192 -19.80 -21.03 1.28
N ARG A 193 -18.53 -21.30 0.94
CA ARG A 193 -17.36 -20.62 1.53
C ARG A 193 -17.04 -19.27 0.90
N LYS A 194 -17.90 -18.75 0.03
CA LYS A 194 -17.80 -17.42 -0.60
C LYS A 194 -16.47 -17.20 -1.35
N VAL A 195 -15.93 -18.25 -1.96
CA VAL A 195 -14.74 -18.13 -2.81
C VAL A 195 -15.08 -17.28 -4.03
N ARG A 196 -14.29 -16.23 -4.29
CA ARG A 196 -14.44 -15.38 -5.48
C ARG A 196 -14.26 -16.22 -6.76
N ASN A 197 -15.12 -15.97 -7.75
CA ASN A 197 -15.12 -16.66 -9.06
C ASN A 197 -15.42 -18.17 -9.01
N ALA A 198 -16.11 -18.66 -7.97
CA ALA A 198 -16.63 -20.03 -8.01
C ALA A 198 -17.52 -20.22 -9.27
N PRO A 199 -17.36 -21.33 -10.03
CA PRO A 199 -18.12 -21.56 -11.26
C PRO A 199 -19.63 -21.48 -11.01
N ARG A 200 -20.38 -21.05 -12.04
CA ARG A 200 -21.86 -21.05 -12.06
C ARG A 200 -22.42 -22.42 -12.40
#